data_AF-A0A6N8XJX0-F1
#
_entry.id   AF-A0A6N8XJX0-F1
#
_cell.length_a   1.000
_cell.length_b   1.000
_cell.length_c   1.000
_cell.angle_alpha   90.00
_cell.angle_beta   90.00
_cell.angle_gamma   90.00
#
_symmetry.space_group_name_H-M   'P 1'
#
loop_
_entity.id
_entity.type
_entity.pdbx_description
1 polymer ?
#
loop_
_entity_poly.entity_id
_entity_poly.type
_entity_poly.pdbx_seq_one_letter_code
_entity_poly.pdbx_strand_id
1 'polypeptide(L)'
;MLYDRRVLEVRTPRWRAYDAVLPFADIRPMHVPITESELTNGRGPSYMTNTNILPIDTRDATLEVVGGKGRSLAEMASAGLAVPGGFYVTTAAYRRFVADNDLQAKIIELAKPTIGEFTLSFDKASEAIQALFQSDAMSEAMAAEIAAAYQAIEGDNPAVAVRSSANAEDLPDMSFAGQQDTYLNVRGADEVVAAVRNCWASLWTPRAMAYRHEMGIEHDAVAMAVVVQLMVQSDVSGILFTANPATGERSEMIINASFGLGEAVVGGQVTPDTYTVDRETMQAKDTIIGAKEQKIVADGDQGTKLTDIAEDERGESSLSDEAIKELVTLALKAEAHFDGVPQDIEWAYAGARLFMLQSRPITNLPPQPIEVEWEPPPPAQILARRQIVENIPDPCTPLFDEMYLWVGLETGKDGEPRKSIMEGGGPMFISMHGYAYQRFDWPFIIQARKERLTEAMTEAELDAAEIKAEAEEAEAEGYADRTTRAGKKLSERMKRGAIPSHRPGANEQAKMAEHDIGLFLDSLSDEDRSAYEDWAASSGLNDVTALVTKPESQNPTFGAFNRTQVNENQIKDFYDWAKPMILATREKWEQVD
;
A
#
# COMPACT_ATOMS: atom_id res chain seq x y z
N MET A 1 50.92 -5.87 12.09
CA MET A 1 50.94 -4.52 11.49
C MET A 1 49.93 -3.69 12.23
N LEU A 2 50.41 -2.75 13.04
CA LEU A 2 49.66 -1.72 13.76
C LEU A 2 49.34 -0.57 12.80
N TYR A 3 48.11 -0.06 12.80
CA TYR A 3 47.75 1.34 12.47
C TYR A 3 46.39 1.61 13.13
N ASP A 4 46.36 2.15 14.36
CA ASP A 4 46.47 3.58 14.75
C ASP A 4 45.17 4.36 14.49
N ARG A 5 44.40 4.54 15.58
CA ARG A 5 43.20 5.37 15.71
C ARG A 5 43.65 6.83 15.84
N ARG A 6 43.27 7.70 14.89
CA ARG A 6 43.26 9.15 15.13
C ARG A 6 41.91 9.78 14.83
N VAL A 7 41.44 10.43 15.89
CA VAL A 7 40.31 11.32 16.07
C VAL A 7 40.23 12.36 14.95
N LEU A 8 39.07 12.50 14.32
CA LEU A 8 38.64 13.71 13.61
C LEU A 8 37.55 14.36 14.44
N GLU A 9 37.93 15.36 15.25
CA GLU A 9 37.00 16.33 15.81
C GLU A 9 36.54 17.25 14.66
N VAL A 10 35.32 17.01 14.16
CA VAL A 10 34.63 18.00 13.32
C VAL A 10 33.78 18.86 14.25
N ARG A 11 34.17 20.13 14.41
CA ARG A 11 33.37 21.14 15.11
C ARG A 11 32.17 21.51 14.26
N THR A 12 30.98 21.07 14.66
CA THR A 12 29.69 21.51 14.12
C THR A 12 29.31 22.91 14.63
N PRO A 13 28.77 23.82 13.80
CA PRO A 13 28.06 25.00 14.28
C PRO A 13 26.74 24.58 14.94
N ARG A 14 26.52 25.00 16.18
CA ARG A 14 25.24 24.84 16.91
C ARG A 14 24.12 25.59 16.18
N TRP A 15 23.16 24.84 15.65
CA TRP A 15 21.79 25.33 15.42
C TRP A 15 20.89 24.68 16.46
N ARG A 16 20.11 25.51 17.17
CA ARG A 16 19.20 25.08 18.24
C ARG A 16 18.11 24.20 17.63
N ALA A 17 18.23 22.90 17.81
CA ALA A 17 17.10 21.98 17.70
C ALA A 17 16.12 22.28 18.86
N TYR A 18 14.83 22.18 18.57
CA TYR A 18 13.77 22.23 19.55
C TYR A 18 14.04 21.18 20.65
N ASP A 19 14.26 21.66 21.88
CA ASP A 19 14.35 20.85 23.08
C ASP A 19 12.95 20.31 23.41
N ALA A 20 12.71 19.05 23.04
CA ALA A 20 11.73 18.18 23.72
C ALA A 20 12.27 16.74 23.74
N VAL A 21 13.51 16.57 24.19
CA VAL A 21 14.02 15.26 24.61
C VAL A 21 13.49 15.02 26.03
N LEU A 22 12.37 14.31 26.14
CA LEU A 22 12.03 13.61 27.37
C LEU A 22 13.04 12.46 27.55
N PRO A 23 13.60 12.25 28.74
CA PRO A 23 14.63 11.24 28.95
C PRO A 23 14.08 9.83 28.72
N PHE A 24 14.84 9.01 27.98
CA PHE A 24 14.72 7.55 28.00
C PHE A 24 14.90 7.06 29.44
N ALA A 25 13.79 6.89 30.14
CA ALA A 25 13.72 6.09 31.36
C ALA A 25 13.57 4.62 30.95
N ASP A 26 14.32 3.74 31.62
CA ASP A 26 14.18 2.28 31.56
C ASP A 26 12.71 1.85 31.58
N ILE A 27 12.15 1.50 30.42
CA ILE A 27 10.89 0.77 30.34
C ILE A 27 11.22 -0.70 30.60
N ARG A 28 11.33 -1.04 31.89
CA ARG A 28 11.07 -2.41 32.35
C ARG A 28 9.60 -2.72 32.03
N PRO A 29 9.25 -3.96 31.65
CA PRO A 29 7.85 -4.33 31.47
C PRO A 29 7.07 -3.99 32.74
N MET A 30 6.09 -3.10 32.62
CA MET A 30 5.16 -2.80 33.70
C MET A 30 4.31 -4.06 33.91
N HIS A 31 4.72 -4.85 34.90
CA HIS A 31 3.84 -5.78 35.58
C HIS A 31 2.71 -4.95 36.17
N VAL A 32 1.53 -5.01 35.55
CA VAL A 32 0.29 -4.60 36.22
C VAL A 32 0.13 -5.56 37.39
N PRO A 33 0.19 -5.11 38.66
CA PRO A 33 -0.16 -5.98 39.77
C PRO A 33 -1.66 -6.20 39.66
N ILE A 34 -2.05 -7.43 39.30
CA ILE A 34 -3.42 -7.90 39.47
C ILE A 34 -3.73 -7.71 40.95
N THR A 35 -4.59 -6.74 41.27
CA THR A 35 -5.10 -6.55 42.61
C THR A 35 -5.86 -7.80 43.02
N GLU A 36 -5.59 -8.32 44.21
CA GLU A 36 -6.21 -9.50 44.85
C GLU A 36 -7.76 -9.44 44.99
N SER A 37 -8.44 -8.45 44.41
CA SER A 37 -9.89 -8.31 44.39
C SER A 37 -10.59 -8.86 43.13
N GLU A 38 -9.86 -9.34 42.12
CA GLU A 38 -10.46 -10.01 40.95
C GLU A 38 -10.40 -11.55 41.01
N LEU A 39 -9.87 -12.11 42.11
CA LEU A 39 -9.78 -13.56 42.35
C LEU A 39 -11.03 -14.21 42.95
N THR A 40 -12.15 -13.49 43.04
CA THR A 40 -13.41 -14.05 43.57
C THR A 40 -14.60 -13.69 42.70
N ASN A 41 -14.65 -14.18 41.47
CA ASN A 41 -15.91 -14.52 40.81
C ASN A 41 -15.67 -15.73 39.91
N GLY A 42 -16.05 -16.90 40.42
CA GLY A 42 -15.78 -18.19 39.80
C GLY A 42 -16.34 -18.33 38.39
N ARG A 43 -15.44 -18.49 37.42
CA ARG A 43 -15.56 -19.49 36.36
C ARG A 43 -14.23 -20.24 36.32
N GLY A 44 -14.26 -21.52 36.70
CA GLY A 44 -13.12 -22.41 36.57
C GLY A 44 -12.71 -22.58 35.10
N PRO A 45 -11.60 -23.29 34.81
CA PRO A 45 -11.16 -23.55 33.44
C PRO A 45 -12.33 -24.17 32.66
N SER A 46 -12.74 -23.50 31.59
CA SER A 46 -13.79 -24.00 30.71
C SER A 46 -13.39 -25.39 30.23
N TYR A 47 -14.30 -26.35 30.38
CA TYR A 47 -14.20 -27.68 29.82
C TYR A 47 -13.67 -27.59 28.38
N MET A 48 -12.44 -28.05 28.11
CA MET A 48 -12.06 -28.36 26.74
C MET A 48 -13.06 -29.40 26.26
N THR A 49 -13.88 -29.05 25.27
CA THR A 49 -14.79 -29.99 24.65
C THR A 49 -13.95 -31.06 23.95
N ASN A 50 -13.98 -32.29 24.48
CA ASN A 50 -13.34 -33.46 23.87
C ASN A 50 -14.09 -33.95 22.62
N THR A 51 -14.86 -33.07 21.97
CA THR A 51 -15.71 -33.42 20.85
C THR A 51 -14.88 -33.33 19.57
N ASN A 52 -14.87 -34.40 18.79
CA ASN A 52 -14.13 -34.45 17.52
C ASN A 52 -14.78 -33.59 16.43
N ILE A 53 -16.10 -33.43 16.47
CA ILE A 53 -16.90 -32.76 15.44
C ILE A 53 -17.75 -31.65 16.07
N LEU A 54 -17.76 -30.46 15.47
CA LEU A 54 -18.65 -29.36 15.84
C LEU A 54 -19.41 -28.84 14.60
N PRO A 55 -20.65 -28.36 14.74
CA PRO A 55 -21.39 -27.77 13.62
C PRO A 55 -20.78 -26.41 13.22
N ILE A 56 -21.02 -25.98 11.96
CA ILE A 56 -20.45 -24.74 11.41
C ILE A 56 -20.83 -23.48 12.21
N ASP A 57 -22.01 -23.46 12.83
CA ASP A 57 -22.58 -22.35 13.61
C ASP A 57 -22.35 -22.49 15.12
N THR A 58 -21.41 -23.34 15.52
CA THR A 58 -21.06 -23.56 16.92
C THR A 58 -20.67 -22.27 17.63
N ARG A 59 -21.13 -22.08 18.87
CA ARG A 59 -20.68 -20.99 19.75
C ARG A 59 -19.43 -21.34 20.53
N ASP A 60 -19.01 -22.60 20.50
CA ASP A 60 -17.79 -23.10 21.15
C ASP A 60 -16.61 -23.11 20.16
N ALA A 61 -16.37 -21.96 19.54
CA ALA A 61 -15.41 -21.78 18.44
C ALA A 61 -14.15 -21.04 18.89
N THR A 62 -13.45 -21.56 19.91
CA THR A 62 -12.19 -20.97 20.33
C THR A 62 -11.06 -21.27 19.34
N LEU A 63 -10.04 -20.42 19.30
CA LEU A 63 -8.82 -20.62 18.49
C LEU A 63 -8.21 -22.02 18.73
N GLU A 64 -8.27 -22.48 19.98
CA GLU A 64 -7.69 -23.75 20.40
C GLU A 64 -8.51 -24.97 19.98
N VAL A 65 -9.78 -24.79 19.59
CA VAL A 65 -10.70 -25.88 19.22
C VAL A 65 -10.89 -25.98 17.71
N VAL A 66 -11.10 -24.84 17.03
CA VAL A 66 -11.42 -24.80 15.58
C VAL A 66 -10.39 -24.04 14.74
N GLY A 67 -9.31 -23.53 15.35
CA GLY A 67 -8.32 -22.71 14.67
C GLY A 67 -8.83 -21.33 14.25
N GLY A 68 -7.96 -20.56 13.62
CA GLY A 68 -8.23 -19.16 13.26
C GLY A 68 -9.38 -18.99 12.26
N LYS A 69 -9.28 -19.65 11.10
CA LYS A 69 -10.34 -19.62 10.08
C LYS A 69 -11.67 -20.15 10.58
N GLY A 70 -11.63 -21.28 11.31
CA GLY A 70 -12.82 -21.91 11.86
C GLY A 70 -13.52 -21.02 12.88
N ARG A 71 -12.78 -20.27 13.68
CA ARG A 71 -13.34 -19.28 14.61
C ARG A 71 -14.08 -18.17 13.88
N SER A 72 -13.43 -17.54 12.90
CA SER A 72 -14.06 -16.47 12.10
C SER A 72 -15.33 -16.97 11.39
N LEU A 73 -15.28 -18.16 10.78
CA LEU A 73 -16.44 -18.78 10.12
C LEU A 73 -17.59 -19.05 11.09
N ALA A 74 -17.30 -19.57 12.28
CA ALA A 74 -18.31 -19.84 13.29
C ALA A 74 -18.94 -18.55 13.84
N GLU A 75 -18.13 -17.51 14.08
CA GLU A 75 -18.61 -16.18 14.47
C GLU A 75 -19.56 -15.64 13.40
N MET A 76 -19.15 -15.63 12.13
CA MET A 76 -20.01 -15.20 11.00
C MET A 76 -21.31 -16.01 10.86
N ALA A 77 -21.22 -17.35 10.93
CA ALA A 77 -22.38 -18.23 10.80
C ALA A 77 -23.36 -18.02 11.96
N SER A 78 -22.86 -17.90 13.19
CA SER A 78 -23.67 -17.65 14.39
C SER A 78 -24.34 -16.26 14.37
N ALA A 79 -23.76 -15.30 13.65
CA ALA A 79 -24.32 -13.97 13.40
C ALA A 79 -25.40 -13.96 12.31
N GLY A 80 -25.65 -15.09 11.64
CA GLY A 80 -26.63 -15.21 10.56
C GLY A 80 -26.17 -14.58 9.24
N LEU A 81 -24.85 -14.39 9.07
CA LEU A 81 -24.28 -14.04 7.76
C LEU A 81 -24.40 -15.25 6.81
N ALA A 82 -24.33 -14.99 5.51
CA ALA A 82 -24.55 -16.00 4.47
C ALA A 82 -23.35 -16.95 4.33
N VAL A 83 -23.05 -17.73 5.36
CA VAL A 83 -21.96 -18.71 5.38
C VAL A 83 -22.50 -20.07 4.91
N PRO A 84 -21.84 -20.75 3.95
CA PRO A 84 -22.23 -22.10 3.55
C PRO A 84 -22.18 -23.08 4.73
N GLY A 85 -23.15 -23.99 4.79
CA GLY A 85 -23.27 -25.01 5.84
C GLY A 85 -22.06 -25.96 5.89
N GLY A 86 -21.88 -26.69 6.99
CA GLY A 86 -20.76 -27.62 7.14
C GLY A 86 -20.51 -28.02 8.60
N PHE A 87 -19.29 -28.45 8.88
CA PHE A 87 -18.82 -28.81 10.21
C PHE A 87 -17.30 -28.62 10.35
N TYR A 88 -16.83 -28.64 11.60
CA TYR A 88 -15.43 -28.61 11.96
C TYR A 88 -15.00 -29.98 12.47
N VAL A 89 -13.86 -30.47 11.99
CA VAL A 89 -13.07 -31.51 12.65
C VAL A 89 -12.10 -30.79 13.59
N THR A 90 -12.28 -30.95 14.90
CA THR A 90 -11.61 -30.12 15.90
C THR A 90 -10.13 -30.49 16.07
N THR A 91 -9.38 -29.60 16.73
CA THR A 91 -8.00 -29.90 17.16
C THR A 91 -7.93 -31.10 18.11
N ALA A 92 -9.00 -31.42 18.84
CA ALA A 92 -9.08 -32.62 19.68
C ALA A 92 -9.02 -33.90 18.84
N ALA A 93 -9.67 -33.92 17.67
CA ALA A 93 -9.59 -35.03 16.72
C ALA A 93 -8.15 -35.21 16.19
N TYR A 94 -7.46 -34.12 15.84
CA TYR A 94 -6.05 -34.15 15.45
C TYR A 94 -5.17 -34.72 16.56
N ARG A 95 -5.29 -34.20 17.79
CA ARG A 95 -4.51 -34.67 18.95
C ARG A 95 -4.76 -36.14 19.24
N ARG A 96 -6.00 -36.60 19.12
CA ARG A 96 -6.37 -38.01 19.26
C ARG A 96 -5.76 -38.87 18.17
N PHE A 97 -5.81 -38.44 16.90
CA PHE A 97 -5.15 -39.15 15.80
C PHE A 97 -3.63 -39.29 16.01
N VAL A 98 -2.98 -38.21 16.45
CA VAL A 98 -1.54 -38.20 16.75
C VAL A 98 -1.21 -39.13 17.93
N ALA A 99 -2.04 -39.14 18.97
CA ALA A 99 -1.86 -40.00 20.14
C ALA A 99 -2.11 -41.48 19.83
N ASP A 100 -3.21 -41.81 19.13
CA ASP A 100 -3.60 -43.18 18.79
C ASP A 100 -2.55 -43.89 17.92
N ASN A 101 -1.71 -43.13 17.19
CA ASN A 101 -0.66 -43.63 16.30
C ASN A 101 0.77 -43.39 16.81
N ASP A 102 0.93 -42.93 18.05
CA ASP A 102 2.23 -42.58 18.66
C ASP A 102 3.10 -41.67 17.77
N LEU A 103 2.46 -40.72 17.08
CA LEU A 103 3.12 -39.87 16.09
C LEU A 103 3.94 -38.74 16.72
N GLN A 104 3.54 -38.24 17.89
CA GLN A 104 4.14 -37.04 18.49
C GLN A 104 5.66 -37.14 18.63
N ALA A 105 6.16 -38.25 19.19
CA ALA A 105 7.58 -38.45 19.41
C ALA A 105 8.36 -38.56 18.08
N LYS A 106 7.79 -39.28 17.09
CA LYS A 106 8.38 -39.43 15.75
C LYS A 106 8.47 -38.08 15.03
N ILE A 107 7.41 -37.28 15.11
CA ILE A 107 7.33 -35.95 14.51
C ILE A 107 8.42 -35.05 15.11
N ILE A 108 8.53 -34.96 16.44
CA ILE A 108 9.54 -34.13 17.11
C ILE A 108 10.97 -34.56 16.73
N GLU A 109 11.20 -35.87 16.60
CA GLU A 109 12.50 -36.38 16.19
C GLU A 109 12.86 -35.97 14.75
N LEU A 110 11.90 -36.10 13.84
CA LEU A 110 12.04 -35.83 12.41
C LEU A 110 12.00 -34.34 12.06
N ALA A 111 11.32 -33.51 12.86
CA ALA A 111 11.09 -32.09 12.61
C ALA A 111 12.33 -31.22 12.84
N LYS A 112 13.46 -31.60 12.24
CA LYS A 112 14.75 -30.91 12.37
C LYS A 112 15.21 -30.45 10.99
N PRO A 113 15.74 -29.22 10.87
CA PRO A 113 16.28 -28.76 9.60
C PRO A 113 17.53 -29.54 9.23
N THR A 114 17.69 -29.79 7.94
CA THR A 114 18.99 -30.15 7.37
C THR A 114 19.79 -28.87 7.19
N ILE A 115 21.00 -28.84 7.77
CA ILE A 115 21.90 -27.69 7.69
C ILE A 115 22.79 -27.84 6.45
N GLY A 116 22.57 -26.99 5.45
CA GLY A 116 23.48 -26.80 4.31
C GLY A 116 24.58 -25.79 4.62
N GLU A 117 25.43 -25.49 3.63
CA GLU A 117 26.57 -24.55 3.80
C GLU A 117 26.09 -23.11 4.12
N PHE A 118 24.96 -22.69 3.56
CA PHE A 118 24.37 -21.36 3.76
C PHE A 118 22.84 -21.36 3.96
N THR A 119 22.19 -22.53 4.03
CA THR A 119 20.72 -22.65 4.03
C THR A 119 20.23 -23.70 5.01
N LEU A 120 19.06 -23.47 5.60
CA LEU A 120 18.27 -24.48 6.31
C LEU A 120 17.22 -25.04 5.34
N SER A 121 17.05 -26.37 5.29
CA SER A 121 15.97 -27.01 4.52
C SER A 121 15.20 -27.98 5.40
N PHE A 122 13.88 -27.99 5.23
CA PHE A 122 12.96 -28.90 5.90
C PHE A 122 12.37 -29.96 4.94
N ASP A 123 12.86 -30.06 3.71
CA ASP A 123 12.25 -30.91 2.68
C ASP A 123 12.22 -32.39 3.10
N LYS A 124 13.36 -32.93 3.54
CA LYS A 124 13.45 -34.32 4.02
C LYS A 124 12.61 -34.58 5.27
N ALA A 125 12.54 -33.61 6.17
CA ALA A 125 11.74 -33.71 7.39
C ALA A 125 10.24 -33.74 7.02
N SER A 126 9.83 -32.85 6.11
CA SER A 126 8.48 -32.80 5.58
C SER A 126 8.07 -34.10 4.91
N GLU A 127 8.87 -34.62 3.97
CA GLU A 127 8.62 -35.88 3.28
C GLU A 127 8.43 -37.04 4.27
N ALA A 128 9.32 -37.15 5.26
CA ALA A 128 9.25 -38.20 6.27
C ALA A 128 8.00 -38.10 7.15
N ILE A 129 7.65 -36.89 7.60
CA ILE A 129 6.46 -36.67 8.44
C ILE A 129 5.18 -36.89 7.64
N GLN A 130 5.10 -36.39 6.39
CA GLN A 130 3.94 -36.63 5.53
C GLN A 130 3.72 -38.13 5.28
N ALA A 131 4.79 -38.91 5.08
CA ALA A 131 4.69 -40.36 4.96
C ALA A 131 4.10 -41.03 6.21
N LEU A 132 4.39 -40.53 7.42
CA LEU A 132 3.76 -41.02 8.65
C LEU A 132 2.24 -40.82 8.60
N PHE A 133 1.78 -39.60 8.29
CA PHE A 133 0.34 -39.30 8.18
C PHE A 133 -0.36 -40.12 7.09
N GLN A 134 0.34 -40.51 6.01
CA GLN A 134 -0.23 -41.34 4.95
C GLN A 134 -0.29 -42.84 5.31
N SER A 135 0.73 -43.34 6.02
CA SER A 135 0.88 -44.77 6.35
C SER A 135 0.01 -45.21 7.53
N ASP A 136 -0.21 -44.33 8.51
CA ASP A 136 -1.00 -44.62 9.69
C ASP A 136 -2.50 -44.46 9.42
N ALA A 137 -3.29 -45.42 9.89
CA ALA A 137 -4.73 -45.45 9.66
C ALA A 137 -5.47 -44.59 10.69
N MET A 138 -6.39 -43.75 10.21
CA MET A 138 -7.37 -43.14 11.09
C MET A 138 -8.23 -44.24 11.73
N SER A 139 -8.49 -44.16 13.04
CA SER A 139 -9.31 -45.16 13.71
C SER A 139 -10.71 -45.23 13.09
N GLU A 140 -11.26 -46.44 12.95
CA GLU A 140 -12.58 -46.65 12.34
C GLU A 140 -13.67 -45.79 13.01
N ALA A 141 -13.57 -45.58 14.33
CA ALA A 141 -14.47 -44.73 15.08
C ALA A 141 -14.41 -43.26 14.64
N MET A 142 -13.21 -42.70 14.47
CA MET A 142 -13.03 -41.30 14.04
C MET A 142 -13.44 -41.11 12.58
N ALA A 143 -13.09 -42.05 11.70
CA ALA A 143 -13.52 -42.03 10.31
C ALA A 143 -15.06 -42.09 10.20
N ALA A 144 -15.71 -42.95 11.00
CA ALA A 144 -17.17 -43.04 11.04
C ALA A 144 -17.83 -41.76 11.57
N GLU A 145 -17.24 -41.08 12.55
CA GLU A 145 -17.74 -39.80 13.05
C GLU A 145 -17.69 -38.69 11.98
N ILE A 146 -16.57 -38.58 11.25
CA ILE A 146 -16.43 -37.64 10.12
C ILE A 146 -17.39 -37.98 8.99
N ALA A 147 -17.50 -39.27 8.64
CA ALA A 147 -18.41 -39.75 7.60
C ALA A 147 -19.88 -39.47 7.94
N ALA A 148 -20.28 -39.68 9.20
CA ALA A 148 -21.63 -39.38 9.67
C ALA A 148 -21.92 -37.87 9.63
N ALA A 149 -20.94 -37.03 9.99
CA ALA A 149 -21.07 -35.58 9.89
C ALA A 149 -21.24 -35.11 8.44
N TYR A 150 -20.48 -35.69 7.50
CA TYR A 150 -20.63 -35.43 6.07
C TYR A 150 -21.99 -35.87 5.54
N GLN A 151 -22.46 -37.08 5.91
CA GLN A 151 -23.76 -37.59 5.50
C GLN A 151 -24.94 -36.80 6.08
N ALA A 152 -24.74 -36.07 7.18
CA ALA A 152 -25.74 -35.20 7.77
C ALA A 152 -25.87 -33.84 7.04
N ILE A 153 -24.94 -33.49 6.15
CA ILE A 153 -25.05 -32.30 5.31
C ILE A 153 -26.19 -32.52 4.30
N GLU A 154 -27.03 -31.50 4.11
CA GLU A 154 -28.13 -31.57 3.15
C GLU A 154 -27.62 -31.76 1.71
N GLY A 155 -28.18 -32.73 1.00
CA GLY A 155 -27.89 -33.03 -0.39
C GLY A 155 -27.51 -34.50 -0.62
N ASP A 156 -27.68 -34.98 -1.86
CA ASP A 156 -27.16 -36.28 -2.26
C ASP A 156 -25.70 -36.13 -2.69
N ASN A 157 -24.78 -36.76 -1.94
CA ASN A 157 -23.34 -36.71 -2.14
C ASN A 157 -22.79 -35.29 -2.45
N PRO A 158 -23.03 -34.31 -1.55
CA PRO A 158 -22.73 -32.92 -1.82
C PRO A 158 -21.22 -32.68 -1.97
N ALA A 159 -20.84 -31.76 -2.86
CA ALA A 159 -19.46 -31.29 -2.93
C ALA A 159 -19.14 -30.43 -1.71
N VAL A 160 -17.98 -30.67 -1.10
CA VAL A 160 -17.46 -29.87 0.03
C VAL A 160 -16.05 -29.37 -0.26
N ALA A 161 -15.72 -28.22 0.33
CA ALA A 161 -14.36 -27.73 0.48
C ALA A 161 -13.82 -28.18 1.85
N VAL A 162 -12.63 -28.78 1.85
CA VAL A 162 -11.93 -29.23 3.06
C VAL A 162 -10.73 -28.31 3.26
N ARG A 163 -10.81 -27.42 4.25
CA ARG A 163 -9.87 -26.31 4.47
C ARG A 163 -9.18 -26.47 5.81
N SER A 164 -7.87 -26.32 5.83
CA SER A 164 -7.11 -26.31 7.07
C SER A 164 -7.38 -25.04 7.90
N SER A 165 -7.39 -25.20 9.22
CA SER A 165 -7.55 -24.10 10.19
C SER A 165 -6.67 -24.38 11.41
N ALA A 166 -5.47 -23.80 11.43
CA ALA A 166 -4.52 -24.02 12.53
C ALA A 166 -4.74 -23.02 13.68
N ASN A 167 -4.37 -23.43 14.90
CA ASN A 167 -4.41 -22.55 16.07
C ASN A 167 -3.36 -21.43 16.04
N ALA A 168 -2.31 -21.57 15.23
CA ALA A 168 -1.25 -20.57 15.08
C ALA A 168 -1.46 -19.63 13.87
N GLU A 169 -2.54 -19.78 13.11
CA GLU A 169 -2.74 -19.10 11.81
C GLU A 169 -3.05 -17.60 11.91
N ASP A 170 -3.72 -17.19 12.99
CA ASP A 170 -4.24 -15.82 13.21
C ASP A 170 -3.62 -15.13 14.44
N LEU A 171 -2.40 -15.50 14.84
CA LEU A 171 -1.70 -14.74 15.90
C LEU A 171 -1.39 -13.32 15.37
N PRO A 172 -1.55 -12.25 16.17
CA PRO A 172 -1.46 -10.86 15.70
C PRO A 172 -0.18 -10.48 14.95
N ASP A 173 0.93 -11.15 15.27
CA ASP A 173 2.25 -10.95 14.64
C ASP A 173 2.61 -12.05 13.63
N MET A 174 1.69 -13.01 13.37
CA MET A 174 1.97 -14.21 12.58
C MET A 174 0.86 -14.50 11.58
N SER A 175 1.13 -14.25 10.29
CA SER A 175 0.24 -14.70 9.22
C SER A 175 0.81 -15.94 8.55
N PHE A 176 0.19 -17.11 8.78
CA PHE A 176 0.43 -18.32 7.98
C PHE A 176 -0.32 -18.27 6.64
N ALA A 177 -0.67 -17.08 6.16
CA ALA A 177 -1.54 -16.87 5.02
C ALA A 177 -1.00 -17.60 3.77
N GLY A 178 -1.85 -18.44 3.19
CA GLY A 178 -1.59 -19.14 1.92
C GLY A 178 -0.56 -20.28 1.99
N GLN A 179 -0.25 -20.82 3.18
CA GLN A 179 0.74 -21.91 3.31
C GLN A 179 0.17 -23.31 3.52
N GLN A 180 -1.14 -23.43 3.75
CA GLN A 180 -1.78 -24.70 4.12
C GLN A 180 -2.77 -25.16 3.04
N ASP A 181 -2.96 -26.47 2.95
CA ASP A 181 -3.71 -27.07 1.85
C ASP A 181 -5.22 -26.84 1.99
N THR A 182 -5.86 -26.57 0.85
CA THR A 182 -7.30 -26.56 0.69
C THR A 182 -7.66 -27.52 -0.43
N TYR A 183 -8.62 -28.41 -0.19
CA TYR A 183 -9.10 -29.37 -1.17
C TYR A 183 -10.53 -28.98 -1.56
N LEU A 184 -10.74 -28.63 -2.83
CA LEU A 184 -12.02 -28.18 -3.35
C LEU A 184 -12.75 -29.30 -4.10
N ASN A 185 -14.09 -29.20 -4.15
CA ASN A 185 -14.97 -30.16 -4.84
C ASN A 185 -14.70 -31.62 -4.41
N VAL A 186 -14.63 -31.86 -3.09
CA VAL A 186 -14.50 -33.21 -2.52
C VAL A 186 -15.89 -33.80 -2.33
N ARG A 187 -16.10 -35.03 -2.78
CA ARG A 187 -17.36 -35.79 -2.70
C ARG A 187 -17.10 -37.20 -2.17
N GLY A 188 -18.02 -37.69 -1.35
CA GLY A 188 -17.96 -39.01 -0.74
C GLY A 188 -17.28 -39.00 0.62
N ALA A 189 -17.83 -39.78 1.55
CA ALA A 189 -17.36 -39.82 2.94
C ALA A 189 -15.89 -40.24 3.07
N ASP A 190 -15.48 -41.26 2.32
CA ASP A 190 -14.10 -41.78 2.36
C ASP A 190 -13.08 -40.73 1.86
N GLU A 191 -13.47 -39.96 0.84
CA GLU A 191 -12.65 -38.90 0.26
C GLU A 191 -12.56 -37.68 1.18
N VAL A 192 -13.63 -37.35 1.91
CA VAL A 192 -13.59 -36.32 2.97
C VAL A 192 -12.66 -36.74 4.11
N VAL A 193 -12.72 -37.99 4.54
CA VAL A 193 -11.81 -38.53 5.56
C VAL A 193 -10.35 -38.46 5.07
N ALA A 194 -10.09 -38.82 3.81
CA ALA A 194 -8.77 -38.72 3.21
C ALA A 194 -8.29 -37.25 3.13
N ALA A 195 -9.14 -36.33 2.71
CA ALA A 195 -8.83 -34.90 2.62
C ALA A 195 -8.53 -34.28 3.99
N VAL A 196 -9.29 -34.64 5.04
CA VAL A 196 -9.02 -34.21 6.43
C VAL A 196 -7.63 -34.64 6.88
N ARG A 197 -7.25 -35.88 6.59
CA ARG A 197 -5.91 -36.40 6.91
C ARG A 197 -4.81 -35.69 6.12
N ASN A 198 -5.06 -35.40 4.84
CA ASN A 198 -4.12 -34.65 4.01
C ASN A 198 -3.94 -33.21 4.51
N CYS A 199 -5.02 -32.54 4.95
CA CYS A 199 -4.91 -31.28 5.67
C CYS A 199 -3.98 -31.47 6.88
N TRP A 200 -4.22 -32.41 7.79
CA TRP A 200 -3.33 -32.63 8.95
C TRP A 200 -1.85 -32.80 8.59
N ALA A 201 -1.55 -33.48 7.47
CA ALA A 201 -0.20 -33.60 6.96
C ALA A 201 0.38 -32.25 6.47
N SER A 202 -0.45 -31.36 5.91
CA SER A 202 -0.05 -30.04 5.42
C SER A 202 0.45 -29.09 6.52
N LEU A 203 0.21 -29.41 7.79
CA LEU A 203 0.84 -28.69 8.90
C LEU A 203 2.38 -28.82 8.86
N TRP A 204 2.89 -29.86 8.21
CA TRP A 204 4.30 -30.24 8.17
C TRP A 204 4.93 -30.05 6.78
N THR A 205 4.43 -29.12 5.95
CA THR A 205 5.12 -28.72 4.70
C THR A 205 6.46 -28.03 5.00
N PRO A 206 7.43 -28.01 4.07
CA PRO A 206 8.74 -27.40 4.31
C PRO A 206 8.62 -25.93 4.71
N ARG A 207 7.69 -25.20 4.06
CA ARG A 207 7.42 -23.79 4.32
C ARG A 207 6.82 -23.56 5.71
N ALA A 208 5.82 -24.36 6.10
CA ALA A 208 5.19 -24.26 7.42
C ALA A 208 6.15 -24.61 8.57
N MET A 209 7.08 -25.55 8.34
CA MET A 209 8.11 -25.89 9.32
C MET A 209 9.20 -24.82 9.42
N ALA A 210 9.69 -24.31 8.29
CA ALA A 210 10.67 -23.23 8.25
C ALA A 210 10.17 -21.98 8.98
N TYR A 211 8.93 -21.58 8.70
CA TYR A 211 8.32 -20.43 9.36
C TYR A 211 8.19 -20.62 10.87
N ARG A 212 7.72 -21.79 11.34
CA ARG A 212 7.66 -22.10 12.78
C ARG A 212 9.03 -22.06 13.43
N HIS A 213 10.06 -22.54 12.74
CA HIS A 213 11.44 -22.50 13.23
C HIS A 213 11.98 -21.07 13.35
N GLU A 214 11.76 -20.22 12.35
CA GLU A 214 12.15 -18.80 12.36
C GLU A 214 11.49 -18.03 13.50
N MET A 215 10.23 -18.35 13.81
CA MET A 215 9.45 -17.69 14.85
C MET A 215 9.64 -18.31 16.24
N GLY A 216 10.44 -19.37 16.37
CA GLY A 216 10.67 -20.07 17.63
C GLY A 216 9.42 -20.74 18.21
N ILE A 217 8.47 -21.17 17.37
CA ILE A 217 7.30 -21.93 17.82
C ILE A 217 7.69 -23.39 18.04
N GLU A 218 7.46 -23.89 19.24
CA GLU A 218 7.64 -25.30 19.57
C GLU A 218 6.68 -26.20 18.79
N HIS A 219 7.20 -27.31 18.27
CA HIS A 219 6.44 -28.22 17.40
C HIS A 219 5.27 -28.92 18.12
N ASP A 220 5.29 -29.00 19.45
CA ASP A 220 4.27 -29.66 20.27
C ASP A 220 3.04 -28.78 20.57
N ALA A 221 3.16 -27.46 20.44
CA ALA A 221 2.09 -26.50 20.69
C ALA A 221 1.07 -26.42 19.54
N VAL A 222 1.42 -26.95 18.36
CA VAL A 222 0.63 -26.75 17.14
C VAL A 222 -0.37 -27.89 16.95
N ALA A 223 -1.64 -27.53 16.80
CA ALA A 223 -2.70 -28.45 16.44
C ALA A 223 -3.55 -27.81 15.35
N MET A 224 -4.20 -28.65 14.55
CA MET A 224 -4.96 -28.17 13.40
C MET A 224 -6.37 -28.75 13.39
N ALA A 225 -7.34 -27.84 13.32
CA ALA A 225 -8.70 -28.18 12.96
C ALA A 225 -8.84 -28.18 11.43
N VAL A 226 -9.91 -28.81 10.95
CA VAL A 226 -10.24 -28.83 9.53
C VAL A 226 -11.69 -28.40 9.38
N VAL A 227 -11.93 -27.41 8.52
CA VAL A 227 -13.26 -26.94 8.14
C VAL A 227 -13.73 -27.78 6.97
N VAL A 228 -14.86 -28.45 7.10
CA VAL A 228 -15.55 -29.13 5.99
C VAL A 228 -16.80 -28.33 5.68
N GLN A 229 -16.79 -27.59 4.59
CA GLN A 229 -17.82 -26.63 4.22
C GLN A 229 -18.46 -27.00 2.89
N LEU A 230 -19.77 -26.82 2.73
CA LEU A 230 -20.46 -26.96 1.47
C LEU A 230 -19.78 -26.12 0.38
N MET A 231 -19.47 -26.77 -0.74
CA MET A 231 -18.82 -26.11 -1.86
C MET A 231 -19.82 -25.22 -2.58
N VAL A 232 -19.50 -23.93 -2.68
CA VAL A 232 -20.26 -22.98 -3.50
C VAL A 232 -19.72 -23.09 -4.94
N GLN A 233 -20.55 -23.59 -5.85
CA GLN A 233 -20.23 -23.62 -7.29
C GLN A 233 -20.45 -22.22 -7.87
N SER A 234 -19.47 -21.34 -7.66
CA SER A 234 -19.60 -19.93 -7.98
C SER A 234 -19.47 -19.63 -9.47
N ASP A 235 -20.36 -18.75 -9.94
CA ASP A 235 -20.26 -18.10 -11.24
C ASP A 235 -19.16 -17.04 -11.20
N VAL A 236 -19.08 -16.31 -10.08
CA VAL A 236 -18.13 -15.23 -9.81
C VAL A 236 -17.69 -15.34 -8.36
N SER A 237 -16.42 -15.12 -8.08
CA SER A 237 -15.88 -15.13 -6.73
C SER A 237 -14.72 -14.16 -6.60
N GLY A 238 -14.35 -13.86 -5.36
CA GLY A 238 -13.34 -12.84 -5.15
C GLY A 238 -13.05 -12.53 -3.70
N ILE A 239 -12.35 -11.41 -3.54
CA ILE A 239 -11.94 -10.85 -2.26
C ILE A 239 -12.50 -9.42 -2.17
N LEU A 240 -12.97 -9.02 -1.00
CA LEU A 240 -13.38 -7.65 -0.70
C LEU A 240 -12.63 -7.16 0.53
N PHE A 241 -12.02 -5.98 0.41
CA PHE A 241 -11.46 -5.23 1.54
C PHE A 241 -12.42 -4.09 1.92
N THR A 242 -12.83 -4.02 3.19
CA THR A 242 -13.76 -2.98 3.66
C THR A 242 -13.10 -1.62 3.92
N ALA A 243 -11.78 -1.55 3.73
CA ALA A 243 -10.98 -0.34 3.63
C ALA A 243 -9.95 -0.53 2.51
N ASN A 244 -9.52 0.55 1.86
CA ASN A 244 -8.53 0.49 0.79
C ASN A 244 -7.14 0.10 1.36
N PRO A 245 -6.62 -1.10 1.04
CA PRO A 245 -5.36 -1.58 1.61
C PRO A 245 -4.13 -0.86 1.05
N ALA A 246 -4.24 -0.19 -0.10
CA ALA A 246 -3.13 0.53 -0.71
C ALA A 246 -2.94 1.94 -0.13
N THR A 247 -4.04 2.62 0.20
CA THR A 247 -4.02 4.01 0.69
C THR A 247 -4.31 4.14 2.18
N GLY A 248 -4.95 3.13 2.79
CA GLY A 248 -5.47 3.18 4.16
C GLY A 248 -6.82 3.89 4.30
N GLU A 249 -7.40 4.37 3.20
CA GLU A 249 -8.67 5.08 3.16
C GLU A 249 -9.83 4.16 3.59
N ARG A 250 -10.69 4.62 4.53
CA ARG A 250 -11.79 3.82 5.08
C ARG A 250 -13.16 4.17 4.49
N SER A 251 -13.24 5.26 3.71
CA SER A 251 -14.40 5.60 2.90
C SER A 251 -14.48 4.82 1.58
N GLU A 252 -13.47 4.00 1.28
CA GLU A 252 -13.40 3.18 0.07
C GLU A 252 -13.29 1.70 0.41
N MET A 253 -14.00 0.88 -0.36
CA MET A 253 -13.84 -0.57 -0.38
C MET A 253 -13.22 -1.01 -1.70
N ILE A 254 -12.38 -2.04 -1.66
CA ILE A 254 -11.78 -2.61 -2.87
C ILE A 254 -12.33 -4.01 -3.07
N ILE A 255 -12.89 -4.27 -4.24
CA ILE A 255 -13.39 -5.60 -4.63
C ILE A 255 -12.54 -6.12 -5.77
N ASN A 256 -11.96 -7.30 -5.60
CA ASN A 256 -11.29 -8.05 -6.66
C ASN A 256 -12.14 -9.26 -7.01
N ALA A 257 -12.63 -9.35 -8.26
CA ALA A 257 -13.54 -10.40 -8.68
C ALA A 257 -13.10 -11.06 -10.00
N SER A 258 -13.33 -12.37 -10.12
CA SER A 258 -13.14 -13.11 -11.37
C SER A 258 -14.19 -14.20 -11.51
N PHE A 259 -14.34 -14.73 -12.72
CA PHE A 259 -15.26 -15.82 -13.00
C PHE A 259 -14.78 -17.16 -12.42
N GLY A 260 -15.72 -18.02 -12.03
CA GLY A 260 -15.45 -19.34 -11.47
C GLY A 260 -15.14 -19.33 -9.97
N LEU A 261 -14.34 -20.30 -9.53
CA LEU A 261 -13.99 -20.53 -8.13
C LEU A 261 -12.89 -19.59 -7.61
N GLY A 262 -12.98 -19.20 -6.33
CA GLY A 262 -12.17 -18.11 -5.75
C GLY A 262 -10.69 -18.41 -5.58
N GLU A 263 -10.30 -19.69 -5.67
CA GLU A 263 -8.91 -20.13 -5.59
C GLU A 263 -8.01 -19.43 -6.63
N ALA A 264 -8.56 -19.12 -7.82
CA ALA A 264 -7.82 -18.45 -8.87
C ALA A 264 -7.38 -17.03 -8.47
N VAL A 265 -8.27 -16.30 -7.78
CA VAL A 265 -8.05 -14.93 -7.33
C VAL A 265 -7.13 -14.91 -6.12
N VAL A 266 -7.41 -15.76 -5.12
CA VAL A 266 -6.61 -15.85 -3.88
C VAL A 266 -5.19 -16.35 -4.17
N GLY A 267 -5.04 -17.29 -5.10
CA GLY A 267 -3.74 -17.83 -5.52
C GLY A 267 -2.96 -16.94 -6.49
N GLY A 268 -3.53 -15.81 -6.94
CA GLY A 268 -2.89 -14.90 -7.91
C GLY A 268 -2.67 -15.53 -9.29
N GLN A 269 -3.45 -16.55 -9.66
CA GLN A 269 -3.33 -17.26 -10.94
C GLN A 269 -3.97 -16.48 -12.09
N VAL A 270 -4.88 -15.56 -11.77
CA VAL A 270 -5.64 -14.76 -12.75
C VAL A 270 -5.58 -13.29 -12.38
N THR A 271 -5.68 -12.41 -13.37
CA THR A 271 -5.88 -10.97 -13.15
C THR A 271 -7.38 -10.67 -13.04
N PRO A 272 -7.90 -10.42 -11.83
CA PRO A 272 -9.33 -10.14 -11.62
C PRO A 272 -9.71 -8.73 -12.09
N ASP A 273 -11.00 -8.46 -12.16
CA ASP A 273 -11.52 -7.10 -12.17
C ASP A 273 -11.31 -6.46 -10.79
N THR A 274 -10.99 -5.16 -10.78
CA THR A 274 -10.86 -4.37 -9.54
C THR A 274 -11.90 -3.25 -9.54
N TYR A 275 -12.73 -3.22 -8.51
CA TYR A 275 -13.74 -2.18 -8.28
C TYR A 275 -13.35 -1.36 -7.05
N THR A 276 -13.21 -0.06 -7.23
CA THR A 276 -13.06 0.88 -6.11
C THR A 276 -14.43 1.44 -5.79
N VAL A 277 -14.98 1.06 -4.63
CA VAL A 277 -16.37 1.34 -4.27
C VAL A 277 -16.43 2.37 -3.16
N ASP A 278 -17.28 3.37 -3.34
CA ASP A 278 -17.59 4.34 -2.30
C ASP A 278 -18.46 3.70 -1.21
N ARG A 279 -18.02 3.83 0.04
CA ARG A 279 -18.68 3.19 1.18
C ARG A 279 -20.09 3.74 1.47
N GLU A 280 -20.32 5.03 1.25
CA GLU A 280 -21.59 5.67 1.58
C GLU A 280 -22.64 5.43 0.50
N THR A 281 -22.26 5.61 -0.76
CA THR A 281 -23.15 5.45 -1.91
C THR A 281 -23.29 3.99 -2.36
N MET A 282 -22.35 3.12 -1.96
CA MET A 282 -22.24 1.71 -2.37
C MET A 282 -22.13 1.52 -3.89
N GLN A 283 -21.54 2.50 -4.57
CA GLN A 283 -21.34 2.50 -6.02
C GLN A 283 -19.85 2.47 -6.37
N ALA A 284 -19.51 1.78 -7.46
CA ALA A 284 -18.15 1.79 -7.98
C ALA A 284 -17.81 3.20 -8.50
N LYS A 285 -16.77 3.82 -7.92
CA LYS A 285 -16.17 5.07 -8.42
C LYS A 285 -15.31 4.81 -9.64
N ASP A 286 -14.60 3.69 -9.61
CA ASP A 286 -13.67 3.25 -10.65
C ASP A 286 -13.77 1.74 -10.84
N THR A 287 -13.55 1.28 -12.06
CA THR A 287 -13.61 -0.13 -12.44
C THR A 287 -12.51 -0.42 -13.44
N ILE A 288 -11.61 -1.31 -13.05
CA ILE A 288 -10.51 -1.78 -13.89
C ILE A 288 -10.85 -3.22 -14.29
N ILE A 289 -11.08 -3.44 -15.59
CA ILE A 289 -11.37 -4.77 -16.13
C ILE A 289 -10.06 -5.56 -16.27
N GLY A 290 -9.97 -6.69 -15.58
CA GLY A 290 -8.85 -7.61 -15.65
C GLY A 290 -8.89 -8.47 -16.91
N ALA A 291 -7.74 -9.05 -17.26
CA ALA A 291 -7.60 -9.90 -18.44
C ALA A 291 -8.45 -11.17 -18.37
N LYS A 292 -8.69 -11.70 -17.15
CA LYS A 292 -9.54 -12.87 -16.87
C LYS A 292 -9.38 -14.00 -17.90
N GLU A 293 -8.15 -14.40 -18.22
CA GLU A 293 -7.89 -15.34 -19.31
C GLU A 293 -8.39 -16.76 -19.00
N GLN A 294 -8.41 -17.12 -17.72
CA GLN A 294 -8.73 -18.46 -17.22
C GLN A 294 -9.63 -18.39 -15.99
N LYS A 295 -10.38 -19.47 -15.73
CA LYS A 295 -11.17 -19.69 -14.52
C LYS A 295 -10.97 -21.09 -13.98
N ILE A 296 -11.07 -21.24 -12.66
CA ILE A 296 -11.10 -22.55 -12.01
C ILE A 296 -12.55 -23.01 -11.90
N VAL A 297 -12.81 -24.25 -12.33
CA VAL A 297 -14.12 -24.91 -12.27
C VAL A 297 -13.98 -26.31 -11.65
N ALA A 298 -15.08 -26.88 -11.20
CA ALA A 298 -15.11 -28.27 -10.74
C ALA A 298 -14.69 -29.25 -11.86
N ASP A 299 -13.87 -30.25 -11.53
CA ASP A 299 -13.47 -31.30 -12.45
C ASP A 299 -14.29 -32.59 -12.25
N GLY A 300 -15.49 -32.61 -12.81
CA GLY A 300 -16.42 -33.72 -12.61
C GLY A 300 -16.77 -33.90 -11.13
N ASP A 301 -16.62 -35.13 -10.63
CA ASP A 301 -17.01 -35.48 -9.26
C ASP A 301 -15.94 -35.13 -8.21
N GLN A 302 -14.69 -34.86 -8.60
CA GLN A 302 -13.59 -34.65 -7.66
C GLN A 302 -12.61 -33.57 -8.14
N GLY A 303 -12.25 -32.65 -7.25
CA GLY A 303 -11.20 -31.67 -7.53
C GLY A 303 -11.63 -30.58 -8.52
N THR A 304 -10.64 -29.81 -8.98
CA THR A 304 -10.83 -28.63 -9.82
C THR A 304 -9.89 -28.64 -11.02
N LYS A 305 -10.25 -27.89 -12.06
CA LYS A 305 -9.41 -27.68 -13.23
C LYS A 305 -9.44 -26.23 -13.68
N LEU A 306 -8.35 -25.81 -14.29
CA LEU A 306 -8.23 -24.52 -14.96
C LEU A 306 -8.79 -24.63 -16.37
N THR A 307 -9.65 -23.70 -16.77
CA THR A 307 -10.28 -23.64 -18.09
C THR A 307 -10.20 -22.22 -18.62
N ASP A 308 -9.94 -22.07 -19.91
CA ASP A 308 -9.89 -20.75 -20.55
C ASP A 308 -11.28 -20.10 -20.59
N ILE A 309 -11.33 -18.79 -20.39
CA ILE A 309 -12.53 -17.97 -20.60
C ILE A 309 -12.56 -17.56 -22.08
N ALA A 310 -13.75 -17.56 -22.68
CA ALA A 310 -13.93 -17.16 -24.08
C ALA A 310 -13.53 -15.69 -24.26
N GLU A 311 -12.87 -15.36 -25.38
CA GLU A 311 -12.29 -14.01 -25.59
C GLU A 311 -13.32 -12.87 -25.49
N ASP A 312 -14.56 -13.13 -25.89
CA ASP A 312 -15.68 -12.20 -25.81
C ASP A 312 -16.14 -11.94 -24.36
N GLU A 313 -16.08 -12.94 -23.49
CA GLU A 313 -16.42 -12.81 -22.07
C GLU A 313 -15.34 -12.08 -21.25
N ARG A 314 -14.07 -12.07 -21.70
CA ARG A 314 -12.94 -11.49 -20.93
C ARG A 314 -13.07 -10.00 -20.71
N GLY A 315 -13.62 -9.29 -21.69
CA GLY A 315 -13.83 -7.84 -21.65
C GLY A 315 -15.05 -7.42 -20.82
N GLU A 316 -15.88 -8.37 -20.39
CA GLU A 316 -17.05 -8.08 -19.57
C GLU A 316 -16.68 -7.90 -18.10
N SER A 317 -17.46 -7.07 -17.40
CA SER A 317 -17.39 -6.94 -15.96
C SER A 317 -17.90 -8.21 -15.29
N SER A 318 -17.12 -8.77 -14.37
CA SER A 318 -17.51 -9.97 -13.62
C SER A 318 -18.65 -9.72 -12.63
N LEU A 319 -18.87 -8.47 -12.19
CA LEU A 319 -19.99 -8.09 -11.32
C LEU A 319 -20.89 -7.03 -11.97
N SER A 320 -22.20 -7.12 -11.67
CA SER A 320 -23.14 -6.03 -11.92
C SER A 320 -23.19 -5.05 -10.74
N ASP A 321 -23.70 -3.84 -10.97
CA ASP A 321 -23.87 -2.83 -9.93
C ASP A 321 -24.75 -3.32 -8.76
N GLU A 322 -25.78 -4.13 -9.06
CA GLU A 322 -26.62 -4.74 -8.03
C GLU A 322 -25.85 -5.75 -7.18
N ALA A 323 -25.00 -6.57 -7.81
CA ALA A 323 -24.16 -7.54 -7.10
C ALA A 323 -23.10 -6.83 -6.23
N ILE A 324 -22.50 -5.74 -6.73
CA ILE A 324 -21.58 -4.89 -5.94
C ILE A 324 -22.30 -4.36 -4.71
N LYS A 325 -23.51 -3.81 -4.87
CA LYS A 325 -24.27 -3.25 -3.76
C LYS A 325 -24.69 -4.31 -2.74
N GLU A 326 -25.10 -5.50 -3.20
CA GLU A 326 -25.41 -6.64 -2.33
C GLU A 326 -24.18 -7.04 -1.51
N LEU A 327 -23.02 -7.15 -2.17
CA LEU A 327 -21.76 -7.51 -1.55
C LEU A 327 -21.27 -6.48 -0.53
N VAL A 328 -21.31 -5.19 -0.86
CA VAL A 328 -20.96 -4.10 0.07
C VAL A 328 -21.88 -4.11 1.29
N THR A 329 -23.18 -4.33 1.08
CA THR A 329 -24.16 -4.42 2.19
C THR A 329 -23.84 -5.58 3.13
N LEU A 330 -23.43 -6.74 2.59
CA LEU A 330 -23.05 -7.89 3.39
C LEU A 330 -21.72 -7.66 4.12
N ALA A 331 -20.74 -7.06 3.45
CA ALA A 331 -19.44 -6.72 4.02
C ALA A 331 -19.54 -5.72 5.18
N LEU A 332 -20.39 -4.70 5.07
CA LEU A 332 -20.67 -3.76 6.16
C LEU A 332 -21.30 -4.43 7.38
N LYS A 333 -22.16 -5.43 7.18
CA LYS A 333 -22.73 -6.21 8.28
C LYS A 333 -21.66 -7.05 8.97
N ALA A 334 -20.76 -7.66 8.20
CA ALA A 334 -19.64 -8.42 8.74
C ALA A 334 -18.69 -7.51 9.54
N GLU A 335 -18.28 -6.38 8.97
CA GLU A 335 -17.43 -5.41 9.68
C GLU A 335 -18.06 -4.91 10.98
N ALA A 336 -19.35 -4.57 10.95
CA ALA A 336 -20.09 -4.15 12.14
C ALA A 336 -20.17 -5.25 13.21
N HIS A 337 -20.17 -6.53 12.81
CA HIS A 337 -20.12 -7.66 13.72
C HIS A 337 -18.75 -7.78 14.41
N PHE A 338 -17.66 -7.51 13.67
CA PHE A 338 -16.30 -7.51 14.18
C PHE A 338 -15.88 -6.14 14.76
N ASP A 339 -16.75 -5.53 15.57
CA ASP A 339 -16.51 -4.27 16.30
C ASP A 339 -16.08 -3.08 15.41
N GLY A 340 -16.42 -3.10 14.12
CA GLY A 340 -16.03 -2.06 13.17
C GLY A 340 -14.56 -2.13 12.71
N VAL A 341 -13.86 -3.22 13.01
CA VAL A 341 -12.51 -3.46 12.49
C VAL A 341 -12.60 -3.80 11.01
N PRO A 342 -11.86 -3.11 10.11
CA PRO A 342 -11.90 -3.42 8.69
C PRO A 342 -11.55 -4.87 8.38
N GLN A 343 -12.28 -5.45 7.45
CA GLN A 343 -12.21 -6.86 7.11
C GLN A 343 -11.72 -7.07 5.68
N ASP A 344 -10.96 -8.15 5.51
CA ASP A 344 -10.67 -8.82 4.25
C ASP A 344 -11.56 -10.06 4.17
N ILE A 345 -12.44 -10.08 3.18
CA ILE A 345 -13.56 -11.02 3.05
C ILE A 345 -13.41 -11.80 1.75
N GLU A 346 -13.36 -13.13 1.85
CA GLU A 346 -13.52 -14.02 0.69
C GLU A 346 -15.00 -14.31 0.48
N TRP A 347 -15.46 -14.21 -0.77
CA TRP A 347 -16.87 -14.37 -1.11
C TRP A 347 -17.05 -15.12 -2.43
N ALA A 348 -18.25 -15.68 -2.59
CA ALA A 348 -18.67 -16.39 -3.78
C ALA A 348 -20.11 -16.02 -4.15
N TYR A 349 -20.35 -15.81 -5.43
CA TYR A 349 -21.66 -15.53 -6.00
C TYR A 349 -22.08 -16.71 -6.88
N ALA A 350 -23.20 -17.34 -6.53
CA ALA A 350 -23.71 -18.51 -7.23
C ALA A 350 -25.22 -18.42 -7.38
N GLY A 351 -25.73 -18.46 -8.62
CA GLY A 351 -27.17 -18.49 -8.87
C GLY A 351 -27.93 -17.33 -8.24
N ALA A 352 -27.38 -16.11 -8.36
CA ALA A 352 -27.90 -14.87 -7.77
C ALA A 352 -27.97 -14.87 -6.23
N ARG A 353 -27.10 -15.64 -5.56
CA ARG A 353 -26.93 -15.62 -4.11
C ARG A 353 -25.48 -15.42 -3.74
N LEU A 354 -25.25 -14.52 -2.80
CA LEU A 354 -23.93 -14.26 -2.23
C LEU A 354 -23.68 -15.14 -1.01
N PHE A 355 -22.46 -15.67 -0.93
CA PHE A 355 -21.95 -16.44 0.19
C PHE A 355 -20.63 -15.86 0.69
N MET A 356 -20.45 -15.81 2.01
CA MET A 356 -19.18 -15.48 2.66
C MET A 356 -18.41 -16.76 2.95
N LEU A 357 -17.19 -16.85 2.43
CA LEU A 357 -16.33 -18.01 2.57
C LEU A 357 -15.28 -17.82 3.67
N GLN A 358 -14.87 -16.59 3.95
CA GLN A 358 -13.92 -16.26 5.01
C GLN A 358 -14.00 -14.75 5.34
N SER A 359 -13.63 -14.37 6.57
CA SER A 359 -13.37 -12.97 6.95
C SER A 359 -12.15 -12.92 7.87
N ARG A 360 -11.31 -11.89 7.73
CA ARG A 360 -10.17 -11.64 8.62
C ARG A 360 -9.94 -10.14 8.80
N PRO A 361 -9.41 -9.68 9.95
CA PRO A 361 -9.09 -8.27 10.13
C PRO A 361 -7.94 -7.83 9.21
N ILE A 362 -8.02 -6.61 8.67
CA ILE A 362 -6.91 -5.99 7.94
C ILE A 362 -5.93 -5.39 8.96
N THR A 363 -4.75 -5.99 9.11
CA THR A 363 -3.78 -5.63 10.17
C THR A 363 -2.83 -4.49 9.81
N ASN A 364 -2.61 -4.24 8.52
CA ASN A 364 -1.60 -3.27 8.05
C ASN A 364 -2.17 -1.88 7.70
N LEU A 365 -3.31 -1.49 8.28
CA LEU A 365 -3.90 -0.17 8.01
C LEU A 365 -3.30 0.91 8.93
N PRO A 366 -3.02 2.11 8.42
CA PRO A 366 -2.61 3.23 9.26
C PRO A 366 -3.74 3.63 10.23
N PRO A 367 -3.39 4.15 11.42
CA PRO A 367 -4.36 4.70 12.36
C PRO A 367 -5.09 5.90 11.72
N GLN A 368 -6.37 6.05 12.05
CA GLN A 368 -7.21 7.16 11.58
C GLN A 368 -7.37 8.24 12.66
N PRO A 369 -7.58 9.51 12.29
CA PRO A 369 -7.57 10.04 10.92
C PRO A 369 -6.17 9.96 10.30
N ILE A 370 -6.09 9.72 8.98
CA ILE A 370 -4.82 9.90 8.25
C ILE A 370 -4.59 11.42 8.15
N GLU A 371 -4.01 11.99 9.20
CA GLU A 371 -3.54 13.37 9.19
C GLU A 371 -2.25 13.44 8.38
N VAL A 372 -2.39 13.76 7.09
CA VAL A 372 -1.23 14.07 6.25
C VAL A 372 -0.83 15.53 6.50
N GLU A 373 0.12 15.74 7.40
CA GLU A 373 0.70 17.06 7.64
C GLU A 373 1.67 17.41 6.51
N TRP A 374 1.19 18.11 5.49
CA TRP A 374 2.02 18.50 4.33
C TRP A 374 2.78 19.81 4.57
N GLU A 375 3.58 19.84 5.63
CA GLU A 375 4.42 20.98 5.97
C GLU A 375 5.88 20.71 5.56
N PRO A 376 6.44 21.47 4.59
CA PRO A 376 7.85 21.33 4.24
C PRO A 376 8.76 21.56 5.45
N PRO A 377 9.76 20.68 5.71
CA PRO A 377 10.64 20.86 6.84
C PRO A 377 11.48 22.14 6.65
N PRO A 378 11.61 22.99 7.68
CA PRO A 378 12.42 24.20 7.60
C PRO A 378 13.86 23.91 7.16
N PRO A 379 14.48 24.72 6.29
CA PRO A 379 14.01 26.03 5.80
C PRO A 379 13.17 25.96 4.50
N ALA A 380 12.71 24.77 4.10
CA ALA A 380 11.96 24.62 2.86
C ALA A 380 10.58 25.28 2.96
N GLN A 381 10.11 25.88 1.85
CA GLN A 381 8.78 26.51 1.77
C GLN A 381 7.98 26.02 0.56
N ILE A 382 8.66 25.64 -0.52
CA ILE A 382 8.06 25.18 -1.78
C ILE A 382 8.81 23.94 -2.24
N LEU A 383 8.08 22.84 -2.40
CA LEU A 383 8.62 21.55 -2.81
C LEU A 383 7.99 21.09 -4.14
N ALA A 384 8.79 20.43 -4.98
CA ALA A 384 8.30 19.81 -6.20
C ALA A 384 9.03 18.48 -6.50
N ARG A 385 8.28 17.50 -6.99
CA ARG A 385 8.81 16.20 -7.45
C ARG A 385 8.91 16.15 -8.97
N ARG A 386 9.64 17.09 -9.59
CA ARG A 386 9.75 17.14 -11.07
C ARG A 386 10.83 16.21 -11.61
N GLN A 387 12.09 16.56 -11.45
CA GLN A 387 13.22 15.77 -12.00
C GLN A 387 13.66 14.67 -11.04
N ILE A 388 13.44 14.88 -9.74
CA ILE A 388 13.87 13.94 -8.70
C ILE A 388 13.05 12.64 -8.72
N VAL A 389 11.77 12.68 -9.12
CA VAL A 389 10.91 11.48 -9.18
C VAL A 389 11.33 10.51 -10.27
N GLU A 390 11.90 11.01 -11.38
CA GLU A 390 12.42 10.16 -12.46
C GLU A 390 13.66 9.38 -12.01
N ASN A 391 14.43 9.92 -11.07
CA ASN A 391 15.68 9.32 -10.59
C ASN A 391 15.52 8.57 -9.26
N ILE A 392 14.57 9.02 -8.42
CA ILE A 392 14.31 8.53 -7.06
C ILE A 392 12.78 8.50 -6.86
N PRO A 393 12.08 7.55 -7.50
CA PRO A 393 10.62 7.45 -7.42
C PRO A 393 10.14 6.97 -6.04
N ASP A 394 10.92 6.08 -5.42
CA ASP A 394 10.58 5.33 -4.22
C ASP A 394 10.91 6.08 -2.91
N PRO A 395 10.35 5.64 -1.77
CA PRO A 395 10.74 6.15 -0.46
C PRO A 395 12.25 5.97 -0.18
N CYS A 396 12.86 7.02 0.31
CA CYS A 396 14.23 7.08 0.79
C CYS A 396 14.33 6.59 2.23
N THR A 397 15.40 5.86 2.52
CA THR A 397 15.73 5.49 3.90
C THR A 397 16.36 6.69 4.63
N PRO A 398 16.25 6.77 5.97
CA PRO A 398 16.84 7.90 6.72
C PRO A 398 18.35 8.12 6.44
N LEU A 399 19.10 7.03 6.23
CA LEU A 399 20.52 7.10 5.90
C LEU A 399 20.75 7.65 4.48
N PHE A 400 19.90 7.25 3.53
CA PHE A 400 19.99 7.74 2.15
C PHE A 400 19.66 9.24 2.07
N ASP A 401 18.65 9.68 2.82
CA ASP A 401 18.30 11.11 2.96
C ASP A 401 19.49 11.94 3.42
N GLU A 402 20.11 11.54 4.52
CA GLU A 402 21.18 12.33 5.13
C GLU A 402 22.46 12.29 4.28
N MET A 403 22.90 11.10 3.85
CA MET A 403 24.19 10.97 3.18
C MET A 403 24.16 11.37 1.71
N TYR A 404 23.10 11.00 0.99
CA TYR A 404 23.06 11.19 -0.45
C TYR A 404 22.27 12.44 -0.85
N LEU A 405 21.05 12.61 -0.35
CA LEU A 405 20.20 13.74 -0.72
C LEU A 405 20.72 15.06 -0.13
N TRP A 406 20.99 15.11 1.18
CA TRP A 406 21.34 16.37 1.84
C TRP A 406 22.81 16.73 1.72
N VAL A 407 23.70 15.74 1.64
CA VAL A 407 25.16 15.95 1.58
C VAL A 407 25.69 15.64 0.18
N GLY A 408 25.44 14.43 -0.33
CA GLY A 408 26.01 13.95 -1.59
C GLY A 408 25.73 14.86 -2.79
N LEU A 409 24.45 15.17 -3.06
CA LEU A 409 24.04 16.03 -4.18
C LEU A 409 24.48 17.49 -4.02
N GLU A 410 24.68 17.93 -2.79
CA GLU A 410 25.15 19.27 -2.45
C GLU A 410 26.67 19.40 -2.48
N THR A 411 27.41 18.30 -2.62
CA THR A 411 28.88 18.32 -2.61
C THR A 411 29.43 18.53 -4.02
N GLY A 412 30.39 19.45 -4.16
CA GLY A 412 31.11 19.71 -5.40
C GLY A 412 32.07 18.57 -5.78
N LYS A 413 32.61 18.61 -7.00
CA LYS A 413 33.62 17.64 -7.47
C LYS A 413 34.93 17.72 -6.66
N ASP A 414 35.13 18.82 -5.97
CA ASP A 414 36.24 19.12 -5.05
C ASP A 414 35.99 18.59 -3.63
N GLY A 415 34.83 17.99 -3.35
CA GLY A 415 34.48 17.48 -2.02
C GLY A 415 33.96 18.56 -1.06
N GLU A 416 33.85 19.81 -1.52
CA GLU A 416 33.37 20.93 -0.71
C GLU A 416 31.85 21.12 -0.88
N PRO A 417 31.10 21.45 0.19
CA PRO A 417 29.68 21.76 0.09
C PRO A 417 29.42 22.98 -0.79
N ARG A 418 28.48 22.86 -1.72
CA ARG A 418 28.03 23.99 -2.54
C ARG A 418 27.32 25.00 -1.67
N LYS A 419 27.56 26.28 -1.95
CA LYS A 419 26.79 27.35 -1.31
C LYS A 419 25.34 27.26 -1.77
N SER A 420 24.42 27.14 -0.82
CA SER A 420 22.99 27.12 -1.11
C SER A 420 22.55 28.38 -1.85
N ILE A 421 21.71 28.17 -2.86
CA ILE A 421 21.08 29.20 -3.69
C ILE A 421 19.59 29.37 -3.34
N MET A 422 19.11 28.63 -2.34
CA MET A 422 17.73 28.67 -1.85
C MET A 422 17.59 29.72 -0.75
N GLU A 423 16.44 30.39 -0.72
CA GLU A 423 16.02 31.27 0.37
C GLU A 423 16.00 30.47 1.69
N GLY A 424 16.49 31.08 2.77
CA GLY A 424 16.66 30.40 4.06
C GLY A 424 17.85 29.42 4.14
N GLY A 425 18.59 29.21 3.05
CA GLY A 425 19.75 28.32 2.99
C GLY A 425 19.36 26.83 2.97
N GLY A 426 20.30 25.93 3.30
CA GLY A 426 20.09 24.48 3.33
C GLY A 426 20.23 23.77 1.97
N PRO A 427 20.08 22.44 1.92
CA PRO A 427 20.23 21.63 0.70
C PRO A 427 19.12 21.95 -0.31
N MET A 428 19.38 21.79 -1.62
CA MET A 428 18.38 21.90 -2.68
C MET A 428 17.41 20.72 -2.69
N PHE A 429 17.88 19.52 -2.32
CA PHE A 429 17.07 18.33 -2.25
C PHE A 429 16.82 17.95 -0.79
N ILE A 430 15.56 17.65 -0.47
CA ILE A 430 15.14 17.21 0.86
C ILE A 430 14.19 16.03 0.73
N SER A 431 13.85 15.40 1.86
CA SER A 431 12.77 14.42 1.92
C SER A 431 11.59 14.96 2.73
N MET A 432 10.38 14.50 2.38
CA MET A 432 9.16 14.72 3.15
C MET A 432 8.31 13.45 3.06
N HIS A 433 7.89 12.93 4.22
CA HIS A 433 7.21 11.63 4.34
C HIS A 433 7.96 10.48 3.65
N GLY A 434 9.29 10.51 3.73
CA GLY A 434 10.16 9.51 3.12
C GLY A 434 10.36 9.66 1.61
N TYR A 435 9.74 10.62 0.92
CA TYR A 435 9.97 10.81 -0.53
C TYR A 435 10.89 11.99 -0.81
N ALA A 436 11.72 11.88 -1.85
CA ALA A 436 12.61 12.96 -2.27
C ALA A 436 11.87 14.09 -3.01
N TYR A 437 12.20 15.33 -2.66
CA TYR A 437 11.71 16.56 -3.27
C TYR A 437 12.87 17.49 -3.63
N GLN A 438 12.65 18.28 -4.69
CA GLN A 438 13.47 19.45 -4.97
C GLN A 438 12.81 20.69 -4.38
N ARG A 439 13.60 21.53 -3.71
CA ARG A 439 13.16 22.83 -3.23
C ARG A 439 13.10 23.85 -4.35
N PHE A 440 12.07 24.67 -4.30
CA PHE A 440 11.80 25.78 -5.22
C PHE A 440 11.80 27.13 -4.50
N ASP A 441 12.51 27.21 -3.39
CA ASP A 441 12.66 28.43 -2.57
C ASP A 441 13.61 29.44 -3.22
N TRP A 442 13.63 29.55 -4.55
CA TRP A 442 14.48 30.52 -5.22
C TRP A 442 14.09 31.93 -4.77
N PRO A 443 15.06 32.83 -4.48
CA PRO A 443 14.75 34.16 -3.93
C PRO A 443 13.72 34.94 -4.76
N PHE A 444 13.77 34.82 -6.08
CA PHE A 444 12.82 35.49 -6.98
C PHE A 444 11.41 34.86 -6.96
N ILE A 445 11.29 33.55 -6.68
CA ILE A 445 9.99 32.87 -6.54
C ILE A 445 9.35 33.24 -5.21
N ILE A 446 10.12 33.22 -4.13
CA ILE A 446 9.65 33.63 -2.80
C ILE A 446 9.23 35.11 -2.83
N GLN A 447 10.02 35.97 -3.46
CA GLN A 447 9.69 37.39 -3.61
C GLN A 447 8.39 37.58 -4.42
N ALA A 448 8.24 36.90 -5.56
CA ALA A 448 7.02 36.98 -6.37
C ALA A 448 5.78 36.44 -5.64
N ARG A 449 5.94 35.41 -4.80
CA ARG A 449 4.86 34.88 -3.95
C ARG A 449 4.45 35.92 -2.89
N LYS A 450 5.42 36.58 -2.26
CA LYS A 450 5.17 37.66 -1.29
C LYS A 450 4.40 38.82 -1.95
N GLU A 451 4.89 39.32 -3.07
CA GLU A 451 4.26 40.42 -3.82
C GLU A 451 2.79 40.13 -4.17
N ARG A 452 2.47 38.91 -4.66
CA ARG A 452 1.08 38.53 -4.97
C ARG A 452 0.20 38.36 -3.74
N LEU A 453 0.74 37.83 -2.64
CA LEU A 453 0.01 37.76 -1.38
C LEU A 453 -0.33 39.16 -0.87
N THR A 454 0.60 40.11 -1.03
CA THR A 454 0.38 41.53 -0.69
C THR A 454 -0.65 42.20 -1.60
N GLU A 455 -0.65 41.91 -2.91
CA GLU A 455 -1.66 42.43 -3.86
C GLU A 455 -3.08 41.84 -3.63
N ALA A 456 -3.18 40.65 -3.03
CA ALA A 456 -4.46 39.98 -2.75
C ALA A 456 -5.14 40.43 -1.44
N MET A 457 -4.44 41.20 -0.60
CA MET A 457 -4.98 41.74 0.65
C MET A 457 -5.63 43.10 0.40
N THR A 458 -6.80 43.32 1.00
CA THR A 458 -7.49 44.62 0.91
C THR A 458 -6.71 45.71 1.65
N GLU A 459 -6.86 46.98 1.25
CA GLU A 459 -6.18 48.14 1.87
C GLU A 459 -6.36 48.18 3.41
N ALA A 460 -7.50 47.71 3.91
CA ALA A 460 -7.78 47.58 5.35
C ALA A 460 -7.02 46.43 6.05
N GLU A 461 -6.72 45.35 5.34
CA GLU A 461 -5.91 44.24 5.84
C GLU A 461 -4.41 44.58 5.80
N LEU A 462 -4.00 45.40 4.82
CA LEU A 462 -2.67 46.01 4.75
C LEU A 462 -2.44 46.96 5.92
N ASP A 463 -3.36 47.89 6.20
CA ASP A 463 -3.29 48.81 7.35
C ASP A 463 -3.24 48.03 8.68
N ALA A 464 -4.06 46.99 8.83
CA ALA A 464 -4.07 46.17 10.05
C ALA A 464 -2.77 45.36 10.24
N ALA A 465 -2.18 44.86 9.15
CA ALA A 465 -0.90 44.17 9.18
C ALA A 465 0.28 45.11 9.42
N GLU A 466 0.23 46.33 8.88
CA GLU A 466 1.26 47.36 9.06
C GLU A 466 1.24 47.90 10.50
N ILE A 467 0.06 48.17 11.08
CA ILE A 467 -0.09 48.54 12.50
C ILE A 467 0.42 47.41 13.42
N LYS A 468 0.17 46.15 13.06
CA LYS A 468 0.63 44.99 13.83
C LYS A 468 2.15 44.83 13.73
N ALA A 469 2.71 44.99 12.53
CA ALA A 469 4.15 44.94 12.29
C ALA A 469 4.87 46.10 12.99
N GLU A 470 4.34 47.32 12.97
CA GLU A 470 4.88 48.47 13.70
C GLU A 470 4.82 48.26 15.23
N ALA A 471 3.76 47.61 15.74
CA ALA A 471 3.66 47.26 17.16
C ALA A 471 4.69 46.19 17.58
N GLU A 472 4.91 45.18 16.73
CA GLU A 472 5.91 44.11 16.95
C GLU A 472 7.35 44.64 16.77
N GLU A 473 7.58 45.56 15.83
CA GLU A 473 8.87 46.20 15.57
C GLU A 473 9.22 47.20 16.69
N ALA A 474 8.23 47.93 17.24
CA ALA A 474 8.41 48.76 18.44
C ALA A 474 8.73 47.94 19.71
N GLU A 475 8.25 46.69 19.81
CA GLU A 475 8.66 45.75 20.87
C GLU A 475 10.08 45.21 20.64
N ALA A 476 10.49 45.00 19.39
CA ALA A 476 11.81 44.46 19.02
C ALA A 476 12.95 45.49 19.06
N GLU A 477 12.70 46.76 18.70
CA GLU A 477 13.69 47.84 18.67
C GLU A 477 14.15 48.31 20.06
N GLY A 478 13.46 47.90 21.12
CA GLY A 478 13.88 48.15 22.51
C GLY A 478 15.17 47.45 22.94
N TYR A 479 15.81 46.62 22.10
CA TYR A 479 16.91 45.76 22.58
C TYR A 479 18.19 45.63 21.72
N ALA A 480 18.37 46.29 20.57
CA ALA A 480 19.59 46.06 19.78
C ALA A 480 20.20 47.31 19.14
N ASP A 481 21.13 47.93 19.87
CA ASP A 481 22.09 48.92 19.38
C ASP A 481 23.27 48.27 18.64
N ARG A 482 23.68 48.94 17.55
CA ARG A 482 25.02 48.97 16.91
C ARG A 482 25.69 47.66 16.48
N THR A 483 25.99 47.65 15.17
CA THR A 483 27.24 47.25 14.47
C THR A 483 26.91 46.34 13.28
N THR A 484 27.38 46.51 12.05
CA THR A 484 28.46 47.31 11.47
C THR A 484 28.08 47.70 10.03
N ARG A 485 28.48 48.92 9.65
CA ARG A 485 28.38 49.54 8.31
C ARG A 485 29.21 48.82 7.21
N ALA A 486 29.75 47.63 7.49
CA ALA A 486 30.57 46.83 6.59
C ALA A 486 29.74 45.86 5.72
N GLY A 487 28.59 45.37 6.21
CA GLY A 487 27.69 44.50 5.45
C GLY A 487 27.02 45.19 4.25
N LYS A 488 26.77 46.50 4.33
CA LYS A 488 26.13 47.29 3.26
C LYS A 488 26.97 47.36 1.98
N LYS A 489 28.30 47.47 2.08
CA LYS A 489 29.17 47.61 0.89
C LYS A 489 29.42 46.28 0.14
N LEU A 490 29.32 45.14 0.82
CA LEU A 490 29.42 43.83 0.18
C LEU A 490 28.08 43.44 -0.49
N SER A 491 26.95 43.78 0.16
CA SER A 491 25.61 43.67 -0.41
C SER A 491 25.45 44.48 -1.71
N GLU A 492 25.96 45.72 -1.77
CA GLU A 492 25.91 46.54 -2.99
C GLU A 492 26.78 45.99 -4.13
N ARG A 493 27.92 45.35 -3.84
CA ARG A 493 28.75 44.69 -4.88
C ARG A 493 28.13 43.38 -5.37
N MET A 494 27.45 42.62 -4.51
CA MET A 494 26.75 41.41 -4.93
C MET A 494 25.44 41.70 -5.69
N LYS A 495 24.76 42.82 -5.41
CA LYS A 495 23.64 43.30 -6.24
C LYS A 495 24.05 43.63 -7.69
N ARG A 496 25.32 44.00 -7.93
CA ARG A 496 25.85 44.26 -9.28
C ARG A 496 26.32 43.00 -10.02
N GLY A 497 26.49 41.87 -9.32
CA GLY A 497 26.90 40.58 -9.90
C GLY A 497 25.76 39.57 -9.98
N ALA A 498 24.51 40.03 -9.91
CA ALA A 498 23.35 39.18 -10.09
C ALA A 498 23.33 38.63 -11.51
N ILE A 499 23.10 37.32 -11.64
CA ILE A 499 22.49 36.71 -12.83
C ILE A 499 21.38 37.69 -13.27
N PRO A 500 21.39 38.21 -14.51
CA PRO A 500 20.54 39.32 -14.87
C PRO A 500 19.08 38.94 -14.62
N SER A 501 18.49 39.53 -13.59
CA SER A 501 17.04 39.52 -13.37
C SER A 501 16.41 40.46 -14.39
N HIS A 502 16.50 40.13 -15.67
CA HIS A 502 15.63 40.70 -16.67
C HIS A 502 14.36 39.85 -16.68
N ARG A 503 13.46 40.13 -15.73
CA ARG A 503 12.04 40.01 -16.07
C ARG A 503 11.86 41.00 -17.22
N PRO A 504 11.45 40.57 -18.42
CA PRO A 504 11.19 41.51 -19.48
C PRO A 504 10.12 42.48 -18.98
N GLY A 505 10.29 43.78 -19.23
CA GLY A 505 9.27 44.76 -18.88
C GLY A 505 7.93 44.38 -19.53
N ALA A 506 6.79 44.88 -19.03
CA ALA A 506 5.47 44.55 -19.61
C ALA A 506 5.44 44.73 -21.15
N ASN A 507 6.17 45.73 -21.66
CA ASN A 507 6.31 46.01 -23.08
C ASN A 507 7.16 44.96 -23.85
N GLU A 508 8.17 44.37 -23.23
CA GLU A 508 8.94 43.27 -23.84
C GLU A 508 8.14 41.96 -23.83
N GLN A 509 7.37 41.68 -22.76
CA GLN A 509 6.50 40.50 -22.71
C GLN A 509 5.38 40.55 -23.76
N ALA A 510 4.83 41.73 -24.02
CA ALA A 510 3.86 41.95 -25.09
C ALA A 510 4.47 41.68 -26.48
N LYS A 511 5.68 42.20 -26.74
CA LYS A 511 6.40 41.93 -28.00
C LYS A 511 6.74 40.45 -28.19
N MET A 512 7.08 39.75 -27.11
CA MET A 512 7.31 38.30 -27.15
C MET A 512 6.00 37.55 -27.45
N ALA A 513 4.88 37.96 -26.84
CA ALA A 513 3.58 37.37 -27.14
C ALA A 513 3.20 37.54 -28.63
N GLU A 514 3.45 38.73 -29.19
CA GLU A 514 3.24 39.02 -30.61
C GLU A 514 4.15 38.19 -31.52
N HIS A 515 5.40 37.98 -31.13
CA HIS A 515 6.33 37.12 -31.86
C HIS A 515 5.89 35.65 -31.84
N ASP A 516 5.55 35.12 -30.66
CA ASP A 516 5.17 33.71 -30.47
C ASP A 516 3.87 33.39 -31.21
N ILE A 517 2.88 34.29 -31.16
CA ILE A 517 1.64 34.11 -31.92
C ILE A 517 1.90 34.21 -33.43
N GLY A 518 2.83 35.05 -33.88
CA GLY A 518 3.23 35.12 -35.28
C GLY A 518 3.78 33.79 -35.79
N LEU A 519 4.70 33.17 -35.04
CA LEU A 519 5.23 31.84 -35.39
C LEU A 519 4.14 30.76 -35.42
N PHE A 520 3.21 30.79 -34.47
CA PHE A 520 2.07 29.88 -34.45
C PHE A 520 1.20 30.06 -35.70
N LEU A 521 0.79 31.28 -36.00
CA LEU A 521 -0.03 31.60 -37.17
C LEU A 521 0.66 31.23 -38.48
N ASP A 522 1.98 31.42 -38.58
CA ASP A 522 2.80 31.04 -39.73
C ASP A 522 2.94 29.53 -39.93
N SER A 523 2.67 28.73 -38.89
CA SER A 523 2.64 27.27 -38.97
C SER A 523 1.28 26.70 -39.40
N LEU A 524 0.22 27.50 -39.37
CA LEU A 524 -1.14 27.07 -39.70
C LEU A 524 -1.39 27.01 -41.22
N SER A 525 -2.32 26.13 -41.62
CA SER A 525 -2.90 26.17 -42.95
C SER A 525 -3.78 27.41 -43.13
N ASP A 526 -4.07 27.81 -44.37
CA ASP A 526 -4.95 28.97 -44.64
C ASP A 526 -6.35 28.80 -44.02
N GLU A 527 -6.87 27.56 -43.98
CA GLU A 527 -8.18 27.24 -43.39
C GLU A 527 -8.15 27.37 -41.85
N ASP A 528 -7.12 26.82 -41.20
CA ASP A 528 -6.96 26.89 -39.75
C ASP A 528 -6.66 28.31 -39.26
N ARG A 529 -5.89 29.08 -40.05
CA ARG A 529 -5.62 30.48 -39.76
C ARG A 529 -6.91 31.31 -39.79
N SER A 530 -7.75 31.11 -40.82
CA SER A 530 -9.04 31.79 -40.91
C SER A 530 -9.96 31.41 -39.74
N ALA A 531 -9.99 30.13 -39.36
CA ALA A 531 -10.79 29.67 -38.22
C ALA A 531 -10.30 30.26 -36.88
N TYR A 532 -8.99 30.38 -36.70
CA TYR A 532 -8.40 31.04 -35.53
C TYR A 532 -8.74 32.53 -35.48
N GLU A 533 -8.64 33.24 -36.61
CA GLU A 533 -8.96 34.68 -36.69
C GLU A 533 -10.45 34.94 -36.37
N ASP A 534 -11.35 34.13 -36.91
CA ASP A 534 -12.79 34.20 -36.64
C ASP A 534 -13.11 33.92 -35.16
N TRP A 535 -12.45 32.92 -34.57
CA TRP A 535 -12.57 32.63 -33.13
C TRP A 535 -12.02 33.78 -32.29
N ALA A 536 -10.82 34.26 -32.58
CA ALA A 536 -10.18 35.33 -31.82
C ALA A 536 -11.04 36.60 -31.81
N ALA A 537 -11.61 36.97 -32.97
CA ALA A 537 -12.50 38.12 -33.11
C ALA A 537 -13.84 37.95 -32.37
N SER A 538 -14.36 36.73 -32.27
CA SER A 538 -15.63 36.43 -31.61
C SER A 538 -15.52 36.06 -30.12
N SER A 539 -14.30 35.87 -29.61
CA SER A 539 -14.03 35.40 -28.25
C SER A 539 -14.38 36.41 -27.14
N GLY A 540 -14.40 37.70 -27.44
CA GLY A 540 -14.63 38.78 -26.45
C GLY A 540 -13.51 38.92 -25.42
N LEU A 541 -12.34 38.31 -25.65
CA LEU A 541 -11.19 38.38 -24.75
C LEU A 541 -10.36 39.64 -25.00
N ASN A 542 -9.90 40.29 -23.92
CA ASN A 542 -9.18 41.58 -24.00
C ASN A 542 -7.77 41.46 -24.60
N ASP A 543 -7.09 40.33 -24.41
CA ASP A 543 -5.74 40.08 -24.93
C ASP A 543 -5.57 38.60 -25.30
N VAL A 544 -6.17 38.21 -26.42
CA VAL A 544 -6.10 36.84 -26.97
C VAL A 544 -4.64 36.41 -27.16
N THR A 545 -3.80 37.33 -27.66
CA THR A 545 -2.38 37.08 -27.91
C THR A 545 -1.67 36.66 -26.64
N ALA A 546 -1.81 37.41 -25.54
CA ALA A 546 -1.20 37.04 -24.26
C ALA A 546 -1.75 35.72 -23.71
N LEU A 547 -3.06 35.50 -23.78
CA LEU A 547 -3.72 34.30 -23.24
C LEU A 547 -3.33 33.01 -23.96
N VAL A 548 -3.30 33.04 -25.29
CA VAL A 548 -2.93 31.88 -26.12
C VAL A 548 -1.48 31.50 -25.90
N THR A 549 -0.61 32.51 -25.79
CA THR A 549 0.83 32.28 -25.71
C THR A 549 1.31 32.05 -24.26
N LYS A 550 0.54 32.46 -23.24
CA LYS A 550 0.81 32.20 -21.81
C LYS A 550 -0.51 32.28 -21.01
N PRO A 551 -1.10 31.14 -20.60
CA PRO A 551 -2.27 31.13 -19.75
C PRO A 551 -2.00 31.80 -18.39
N GLU A 552 -3.00 32.51 -17.85
CA GLU A 552 -2.93 32.96 -16.46
C GLU A 552 -2.90 31.75 -15.52
N SER A 553 -1.98 31.76 -14.55
CA SER A 553 -1.86 30.69 -13.57
C SER A 553 -1.62 31.27 -12.18
N GLN A 554 -2.40 30.80 -11.22
CA GLN A 554 -2.19 31.11 -9.81
C GLN A 554 -0.96 30.39 -9.23
N ASN A 555 -0.38 29.42 -9.94
CA ASN A 555 0.82 28.71 -9.49
C ASN A 555 2.07 29.61 -9.64
N PRO A 556 2.77 29.97 -8.55
CA PRO A 556 3.92 30.88 -8.60
C PRO A 556 5.08 30.32 -9.42
N THR A 557 5.25 28.99 -9.46
CA THR A 557 6.28 28.30 -10.22
C THR A 557 6.02 28.39 -11.73
N PHE A 558 4.77 28.28 -12.16
CA PHE A 558 4.40 28.36 -13.59
C PHE A 558 4.72 29.75 -14.17
N GLY A 559 4.43 30.82 -13.42
CA GLY A 559 4.71 32.18 -13.86
C GLY A 559 6.20 32.55 -13.87
N ALA A 560 7.00 31.92 -13.00
CA ALA A 560 8.41 32.25 -12.80
C ALA A 560 9.36 31.71 -13.88
N PHE A 561 8.99 30.61 -14.54
CA PHE A 561 9.79 29.95 -15.57
C PHE A 561 9.15 29.97 -16.96
N ASN A 562 8.16 30.84 -17.22
CA ASN A 562 7.56 31.00 -18.56
C ASN A 562 7.87 32.40 -19.13
N ARG A 563 8.41 32.44 -20.35
CA ARG A 563 8.95 33.64 -21.04
C ARG A 563 10.03 34.37 -20.26
N THR A 564 11.05 33.64 -19.82
CA THR A 564 12.25 34.25 -19.22
C THR A 564 13.34 34.35 -20.28
N GLN A 565 14.14 35.43 -20.24
CA GLN A 565 15.32 35.56 -21.08
C GLN A 565 16.28 34.37 -20.91
N VAL A 566 16.26 33.74 -19.72
CA VAL A 566 17.05 32.53 -19.42
C VAL A 566 16.58 31.35 -20.27
N ASN A 567 15.28 31.06 -20.34
CA ASN A 567 14.77 29.97 -21.15
C ASN A 567 15.01 30.22 -22.64
N GLU A 568 14.80 31.45 -23.11
CA GLU A 568 15.08 31.81 -24.51
C GLU A 568 16.54 31.62 -24.86
N ASN A 569 17.45 32.08 -23.99
CA ASN A 569 18.88 31.86 -24.18
C ASN A 569 19.22 30.37 -24.15
N GLN A 570 18.61 29.56 -23.28
CA GLN A 570 18.85 28.11 -23.26
C GLN A 570 18.37 27.41 -24.54
N ILE A 571 17.17 27.75 -25.04
CA ILE A 571 16.64 27.20 -26.29
C ILE A 571 17.50 27.63 -27.47
N LYS A 572 17.88 28.92 -27.52
CA LYS A 572 18.77 29.47 -28.54
C LYS A 572 20.15 28.81 -28.49
N ASP A 573 20.75 28.68 -27.31
CA ASP A 573 22.06 28.05 -27.13
C ASP A 573 22.01 26.58 -27.54
N PHE A 574 20.94 25.86 -27.17
CA PHE A 574 20.69 24.49 -27.62
C PHE A 574 20.55 24.42 -29.14
N TYR A 575 19.74 25.29 -29.75
CA TYR A 575 19.55 25.34 -31.19
C TYR A 575 20.84 25.66 -31.94
N ASP A 576 21.59 26.66 -31.48
CA ASP A 576 22.85 27.09 -32.08
C ASP A 576 23.93 26.00 -31.98
N TRP A 577 23.94 25.24 -30.88
CA TRP A 577 24.83 24.08 -30.72
C TRP A 577 24.37 22.86 -31.53
N ALA A 578 23.07 22.56 -31.55
CA ALA A 578 22.52 21.35 -32.16
C ALA A 578 22.41 21.45 -33.69
N LYS A 579 22.03 22.61 -34.21
CA LYS A 579 21.81 22.82 -35.66
C LYS A 579 23.03 22.46 -36.51
N PRO A 580 24.28 22.91 -36.21
CA PRO A 580 25.44 22.52 -36.98
C PRO A 580 25.68 21.01 -36.97
N MET A 581 25.47 20.34 -35.82
CA MET A 581 25.60 18.88 -35.72
C MET A 581 24.55 18.15 -36.55
N ILE A 582 23.29 18.58 -36.50
CA ILE A 582 22.19 17.97 -37.25
C ILE A 582 22.42 18.16 -38.76
N LEU A 583 22.80 19.36 -39.20
CA LEU A 583 23.10 19.63 -40.60
C LEU A 583 24.31 18.83 -41.10
N ALA A 584 25.38 18.75 -40.32
CA ALA A 584 26.56 17.94 -40.67
C ALA A 584 26.22 16.44 -40.69
N THR A 585 25.32 15.97 -39.83
CA THR A 585 24.84 14.59 -39.84
C THR A 585 24.01 14.33 -41.08
N ARG A 586 23.08 15.22 -41.42
CA ARG A 586 22.30 15.16 -42.65
C ARG A 586 23.19 15.12 -43.89
N GLU A 587 24.18 16.00 -44.01
CA GLU A 587 25.14 15.97 -45.13
C GLU A 587 25.88 14.65 -45.24
N LYS A 588 26.28 14.04 -44.11
CA LYS A 588 26.90 12.71 -44.12
C LYS A 588 25.95 11.63 -44.62
N TRP A 589 24.67 11.69 -44.25
CA TRP A 589 23.66 10.73 -44.71
C TRP A 589 23.27 10.93 -46.17
N GLU A 590 23.18 12.17 -46.65
CA GLU A 590 22.96 12.51 -48.07
C GLU A 590 24.10 12.07 -48.99
N GLN A 591 25.30 11.77 -48.44
CA GLN A 591 26.42 11.18 -49.20
C GLN A 591 26.38 9.65 -49.26
N VAL A 592 25.53 9.01 -48.46
CA VAL A 592 25.37 7.55 -48.39
C VAL A 592 24.20 7.08 -49.27
N ASP A 593 23.23 7.95 -49.52
CA ASP A 593 22.23 7.84 -50.61
C ASP A 593 22.85 8.29 -51.95
#